data_AF-A0A1V2DS03-F1
#
_entry.id   AF-A0A1V2DS03-F1
#
_cell.length_a   1.000
_cell.length_b   1.000
_cell.length_c   1.000
_cell.angle_alpha   90.00
_cell.angle_beta   90.00
_cell.angle_gamma   90.00
#
_symmetry.space_group_name_H-M   'P 1'
#
loop_
_entity.id
_entity.type
_entity.pdbx_description
1 polymer ?
#
loop_
_entity_poly.entity_id
_entity_poly.type
_entity_poly.pdbx_seq_one_letter_code
_entity_poly.pdbx_strand_id
1 'polypeptide(L)'
;MRDHLYYRCAVCHRPPRGFCWLDPNREQPPERRRASFRRFCSRDCQDLYYQLQRKGVAMNRTDLEQKAAESVLGPLGDYVMQVGMDKGLGQYSKAEILGLVDTILEAYHRTLQELYKDEVPF
;
A
#
# COMPACT_ATOMS: atom_id res chain seq x y z
N MET A 1 -11.08 -19.14 4.07
CA MET A 1 -10.72 -17.91 4.82
C MET A 1 -9.53 -17.28 4.12
N ARG A 2 -9.54 -15.95 3.95
CA ARG A 2 -8.72 -15.21 2.97
C ARG A 2 -7.23 -15.18 3.34
N ASP A 3 -6.46 -16.14 2.84
CA ASP A 3 -4.98 -16.18 2.92
C ASP A 3 -4.26 -15.25 1.93
N HIS A 4 -4.99 -14.43 1.15
CA HIS A 4 -4.38 -13.55 0.15
C HIS A 4 -3.85 -12.21 0.69
N LEU A 5 -4.08 -11.86 1.96
CA LEU A 5 -3.58 -10.60 2.54
C LEU A 5 -2.07 -10.60 2.81
N TYR A 6 -1.41 -11.77 2.87
CA TYR A 6 0.01 -11.88 3.20
C TYR A 6 0.97 -11.70 2.01
N TYR A 7 0.46 -11.56 0.79
CA TYR A 7 1.29 -11.38 -0.42
C TYR A 7 1.45 -9.91 -0.84
N ARG A 8 1.16 -8.97 0.05
CA ARG A 8 1.31 -7.53 -0.21
C ARG A 8 2.16 -6.87 0.86
N CYS A 9 2.75 -5.72 0.52
CA CYS A 9 3.40 -4.89 1.51
C CYS A 9 2.42 -4.49 2.60
N ALA A 10 2.77 -4.74 3.87
CA ALA A 10 1.92 -4.42 5.00
C ALA A 10 1.84 -2.91 5.33
N VAL A 11 2.29 -2.03 4.44
CA VAL A 11 2.18 -0.57 4.57
C VAL A 11 1.49 -0.02 3.34
N CYS A 12 2.14 -0.11 2.17
CA CYS A 12 1.64 0.51 0.94
C CYS A 12 1.03 -0.47 -0.07
N HIS A 13 0.80 -1.74 0.27
CA HIS A 13 0.16 -2.75 -0.60
C HIS A 13 0.85 -3.12 -1.92
N ARG A 14 1.98 -2.50 -2.26
CA ARG A 14 2.85 -2.93 -3.38
C ARG A 14 3.32 -4.38 -3.22
N PRO A 15 3.65 -5.07 -4.33
CA PRO A 15 4.30 -6.37 -4.26
C PRO A 15 5.59 -6.34 -3.41
N PRO A 16 5.80 -7.32 -2.53
CA PRO A 16 6.96 -7.34 -1.64
C PRO A 16 8.26 -7.60 -2.41
N ARG A 17 9.39 -7.10 -1.89
CA ARG A 17 10.72 -7.23 -2.52
C ARG A 17 11.78 -7.81 -1.58
N GLY A 18 11.39 -8.80 -0.77
CA GLY A 18 12.29 -9.53 0.12
C GLY A 18 12.43 -8.98 1.54
N PHE A 19 11.90 -7.78 1.83
CA PHE A 19 11.87 -7.21 3.18
C PHE A 19 10.76 -7.85 4.01
N CYS A 20 11.02 -8.11 5.30
CA CYS A 20 10.06 -8.72 6.20
C CYS A 20 10.25 -8.31 7.67
N TRP A 21 9.23 -8.55 8.47
CA TRP A 21 9.28 -8.40 9.92
C TRP A 21 8.58 -9.58 10.55
N LEU A 22 9.14 -10.04 11.66
CA LEU A 22 8.61 -11.08 12.52
C LEU A 22 8.74 -10.57 13.94
N ASP A 23 7.70 -10.74 14.75
CA ASP A 23 7.76 -10.33 16.16
C ASP A 23 8.96 -11.03 16.85
N PRO A 24 9.93 -10.25 17.38
CA PRO A 24 11.12 -10.81 18.01
C PRO A 24 10.82 -11.47 19.37
N ASN A 25 9.65 -11.25 19.96
CA ASN A 25 9.28 -11.82 21.25
C ASN A 25 9.23 -13.35 21.19
N ARG A 26 10.24 -13.99 21.78
CA ARG A 26 10.41 -15.44 21.75
C ARG A 26 9.54 -16.20 22.75
N GLU A 27 8.89 -15.50 23.67
CA GLU A 27 8.02 -16.07 24.69
C GLU A 27 6.61 -16.33 24.16
N GLN A 28 6.23 -15.68 23.05
CA GLN A 28 4.93 -15.90 22.43
C GLN A 28 4.82 -17.30 21.78
N PRO A 29 3.61 -17.89 21.77
CA PRO A 29 3.34 -19.14 21.06
C PRO A 29 3.80 -19.08 19.59
N PRO A 30 4.35 -20.18 19.03
CA PRO A 30 4.85 -20.20 17.66
C PRO A 30 3.83 -19.74 16.61
N GLU A 31 2.55 -20.08 16.80
CA GLU A 31 1.46 -19.69 15.91
C GLU A 31 1.25 -18.17 15.89
N ARG A 32 1.24 -17.54 17.07
CA ARG A 32 1.10 -16.09 17.20
C ARG A 32 2.28 -15.35 16.55
N ARG A 33 3.50 -15.89 16.71
CA ARG A 33 4.69 -15.34 16.06
C ARG A 33 4.62 -15.51 14.55
N ARG A 34 4.19 -16.65 14.03
CA ARG A 34 3.99 -16.83 12.57
C ARG A 34 2.92 -15.87 12.04
N ALA A 35 1.85 -15.66 12.78
CA ALA A 35 0.79 -14.71 12.43
C ALA A 35 1.22 -13.24 12.46
N SER A 36 2.33 -12.90 13.13
CA SER A 36 2.90 -11.55 13.12
C SER A 36 3.79 -11.28 11.91
N PHE A 37 4.09 -12.30 11.09
CA PHE A 37 4.94 -12.13 9.92
C PHE A 37 4.34 -11.12 8.93
N ARG A 38 5.14 -10.14 8.52
CA ARG A 38 4.77 -9.11 7.53
C ARG A 38 5.85 -9.01 6.45
N ARG A 39 5.44 -8.66 5.24
CA ARG A 39 6.32 -8.42 4.10
C ARG A 39 6.28 -6.95 3.68
N PHE A 40 7.34 -6.46 3.06
CA PHE A 40 7.44 -5.07 2.61
C PHE A 40 8.05 -4.97 1.21
N CYS A 41 7.68 -3.91 0.49
CA CYS A 41 8.21 -3.61 -0.84
C CYS A 41 9.57 -2.89 -0.80
N SER A 42 9.93 -2.28 0.35
CA SER A 42 11.13 -1.48 0.54
C SER A 42 11.54 -1.45 2.02
N ARG A 43 12.77 -1.00 2.28
CA ARG A 43 13.27 -0.74 3.63
C ARG A 43 12.45 0.32 4.35
N ASP A 44 12.08 1.41 3.67
CA ASP A 44 11.25 2.48 4.26
C ASP A 44 9.92 1.95 4.82
N CYS A 45 9.24 1.06 4.09
CA CYS A 45 8.00 0.45 4.56
C CYS A 45 8.23 -0.48 5.77
N GLN A 46 9.37 -1.18 5.81
CA GLN A 46 9.74 -1.99 6.97
C GLN A 46 10.00 -1.11 8.21
N ASP A 47 10.75 -0.03 8.03
CA ASP A 47 11.10 0.92 9.09
C ASP A 47 9.85 1.62 9.64
N LEU A 48 8.94 2.06 8.77
CA LEU A 48 7.64 2.62 9.17
C LEU A 48 6.84 1.64 10.02
N TYR A 49 6.73 0.39 9.56
CA TYR A 49 6.00 -0.64 10.31
C TYR A 49 6.62 -0.90 11.68
N TYR A 50 7.95 -0.95 11.75
CA TYR A 50 8.67 -1.12 13.01
C TYR A 50 8.37 0.01 14.01
N GLN A 51 8.36 1.26 13.55
CA GLN A 51 8.03 2.40 14.42
C GLN A 51 6.59 2.35 14.93
N LEU A 52 5.63 1.98 14.07
CA LEU A 52 4.22 1.84 14.44
C LEU A 52 4.03 0.73 15.49
N GLN A 53 4.74 -0.40 15.34
CA GLN A 53 4.74 -1.47 16.35
C GLN A 53 5.31 -1.00 17.69
N ARG A 54 6.43 -0.26 17.69
CA ARG A 54 7.03 0.28 18.93
C ARG A 54 6.08 1.19 19.70
N LYS A 55 5.24 1.95 19.00
CA LYS A 55 4.27 2.86 19.60
C LYS A 55 2.97 2.18 20.05
N GLY A 56 2.81 0.88 19.76
CA GLY A 56 1.58 0.14 20.09
C GLY A 56 0.36 0.62 19.31
N VAL A 57 0.55 1.29 18.17
CA VAL A 57 -0.55 1.79 17.35
C VAL A 57 -1.24 0.60 16.69
N ALA A 58 -2.47 0.33 17.13
CA ALA A 58 -3.31 -0.69 16.52
C ALA A 58 -3.62 -0.27 15.08
N MET A 59 -3.13 -1.05 14.12
CA MET A 59 -3.23 -0.78 12.70
C MET A 59 -4.65 -1.08 12.18
N ASN A 60 -5.63 -0.25 12.51
CA ASN A 60 -6.87 -0.13 11.76
C ASN A 60 -6.73 1.03 10.77
N ARG A 61 -6.95 0.76 9.48
CA ARG A 61 -6.32 1.54 8.39
C ARG A 61 -7.31 2.08 7.38
N THR A 62 -8.59 1.81 7.59
CA THR A 62 -9.67 2.13 6.65
C THR A 62 -9.68 3.62 6.29
N ASP A 63 -9.42 4.51 7.25
CA ASP A 63 -9.42 5.96 7.02
C ASP A 63 -8.24 6.41 6.13
N LEU A 64 -7.06 5.81 6.32
CA LEU A 64 -5.89 6.13 5.50
C LEU A 64 -6.02 5.54 4.10
N GLU A 65 -6.60 4.34 3.99
CA GLU A 65 -6.90 3.70 2.71
C GLU A 65 -7.93 4.52 1.91
N GLN A 66 -8.94 5.07 2.58
CA GLN A 66 -9.93 5.96 1.98
C GLN A 66 -9.30 7.26 1.47
N LYS A 67 -8.49 7.93 2.30
CA LYS A 67 -7.74 9.14 1.87
C LYS A 67 -6.82 8.86 0.68
N ALA A 68 -6.12 7.72 0.70
CA ALA A 68 -5.28 7.31 -0.42
C ALA A 68 -6.10 7.05 -1.69
N ALA A 69 -7.28 6.44 -1.59
CA ALA A 69 -8.18 6.25 -2.73
C ALA A 69 -8.68 7.58 -3.32
N GLU A 70 -9.06 8.54 -2.49
CA GLU A 70 -9.50 9.88 -2.92
C GLU A 70 -8.36 10.64 -3.63
N SER A 71 -7.11 10.47 -3.18
CA SER A 71 -5.96 11.12 -3.79
C SER A 71 -5.69 10.72 -5.25
N VAL A 72 -6.26 9.58 -5.70
CA VAL A 72 -6.09 9.08 -7.07
C VAL A 72 -6.83 9.92 -8.11
N LEU A 73 -7.88 10.65 -7.71
CA LEU A 73 -8.77 11.37 -8.64
C LEU A 73 -8.02 12.40 -9.50
N GLY A 74 -7.01 13.08 -8.94
CA GLY A 74 -6.17 14.04 -9.68
C GLY A 74 -5.34 13.36 -10.78
N PRO A 75 -4.41 12.45 -10.42
CA PRO A 75 -3.60 11.72 -11.40
C PRO A 75 -4.42 10.95 -12.45
N LEU A 76 -5.58 10.44 -12.05
CA LEU A 76 -6.54 9.82 -12.96
C LEU A 76 -7.04 10.83 -14.02
N GLY A 77 -7.45 12.01 -13.59
CA GLY A 77 -7.89 13.09 -14.49
C GLY A 77 -6.79 13.51 -15.46
N ASP A 78 -5.57 13.71 -14.97
CA ASP A 78 -4.41 14.09 -15.78
C ASP A 78 -4.13 13.03 -16.87
N TYR A 79 -4.21 11.75 -16.51
CA TYR A 79 -4.01 10.66 -17.47
C TYR A 79 -5.09 10.63 -18.55
N VAL A 80 -6.36 10.78 -18.17
CA VAL A 80 -7.48 10.83 -19.12
C VAL A 80 -7.37 12.04 -20.04
N MET A 81 -6.96 13.20 -19.53
CA MET A 81 -6.68 14.38 -20.35
C MET A 81 -5.57 14.13 -21.37
N GLN A 82 -4.50 13.44 -20.98
CA GLN A 82 -3.40 13.10 -21.87
C GLN A 82 -3.80 12.11 -22.98
N VAL A 83 -4.65 11.13 -22.67
CA VAL A 83 -5.17 10.16 -23.66
C VAL A 83 -6.19 10.81 -24.60
N GLY A 84 -6.96 11.79 -24.11
CA GLY A 84 -7.98 12.53 -24.84
C GLY A 84 -9.37 12.32 -24.22
N MET A 85 -9.97 13.40 -23.75
CA MET A 85 -11.25 13.36 -23.02
C MET A 85 -12.44 12.90 -23.88
N ASP A 86 -12.38 13.12 -25.20
CA ASP A 86 -13.44 12.71 -26.13
C ASP A 86 -13.40 11.20 -26.44
N LYS A 87 -12.31 10.51 -26.07
CA LYS A 87 -12.16 9.08 -26.26
C LYS A 87 -12.83 8.35 -25.09
N GLY A 88 -13.88 7.59 -25.38
CA GLY A 88 -14.54 6.78 -24.36
C GLY A 88 -13.65 5.63 -23.87
N LEU A 89 -13.81 5.18 -22.62
CA LEU A 89 -13.04 4.05 -22.05
C LEU A 89 -13.12 2.77 -22.90
N GLY A 90 -14.25 2.51 -23.57
CA GLY A 90 -14.42 1.36 -24.46
C GLY A 90 -13.55 1.39 -25.73
N GLN A 91 -12.93 2.54 -26.03
CA GLN A 91 -12.05 2.74 -27.18
C GLN A 91 -10.57 2.74 -26.78
N TYR A 92 -10.26 2.57 -25.49
CA TYR A 92 -8.89 2.53 -25.02
C TYR A 92 -8.22 1.24 -25.50
N SER A 93 -7.02 1.39 -26.04
CA SER A 93 -6.13 0.28 -26.31
C SER A 93 -5.71 -0.39 -25.01
N LYS A 94 -5.20 -1.62 -25.11
CA LYS A 94 -4.62 -2.34 -23.97
C LYS A 94 -3.52 -1.52 -23.28
N ALA A 95 -2.68 -0.83 -24.03
CA ALA A 95 -1.60 0.00 -23.46
C ALA A 95 -2.17 1.17 -22.65
N GLU A 96 -3.20 1.83 -23.15
CA GLU A 96 -3.85 2.95 -22.45
C GLU A 96 -4.57 2.49 -21.18
N ILE A 97 -5.19 1.30 -21.18
CA ILE A 97 -5.78 0.72 -19.97
C ILE A 97 -4.71 0.35 -18.94
N LEU A 98 -3.60 -0.25 -19.37
CA LEU A 98 -2.50 -0.58 -18.46
C LEU A 98 -1.91 0.68 -17.83
N GLY A 99 -1.66 1.74 -18.62
CA GLY A 99 -1.17 3.00 -18.09
C GLY A 99 -2.15 3.68 -17.12
N LEU A 100 -3.46 3.55 -17.36
CA LEU A 100 -4.50 4.04 -16.45
C LEU A 100 -4.40 3.32 -15.10
N VAL A 101 -4.35 1.98 -15.13
CA VAL A 101 -4.25 1.15 -13.92
C VAL A 101 -2.94 1.44 -13.17
N ASP A 102 -1.83 1.56 -13.88
CA ASP A 102 -0.53 1.87 -13.27
C ASP A 102 -0.54 3.25 -12.60
N THR A 103 -1.14 4.26 -13.24
CA THR A 103 -1.29 5.60 -12.67
C THR A 103 -2.09 5.58 -11.36
N ILE A 104 -3.22 4.86 -11.35
CA ILE A 104 -4.07 4.68 -10.17
C ILE A 104 -3.29 4.00 -9.04
N LEU A 105 -2.66 2.86 -9.32
CA LEU A 105 -1.96 2.07 -8.32
C LEU A 105 -0.74 2.82 -7.76
N GLU A 106 0.01 3.51 -8.61
CA GLU A 106 1.18 4.27 -8.18
C GLU A 106 0.80 5.44 -7.28
N ALA A 107 -0.23 6.22 -7.65
CA ALA A 107 -0.75 7.29 -6.81
C ALA A 107 -1.24 6.76 -5.46
N TYR A 108 -2.09 5.72 -5.47
CA TYR A 108 -2.61 5.12 -4.24
C TYR A 108 -1.50 4.62 -3.31
N HIS A 109 -0.55 3.84 -3.83
CA HIS A 109 0.52 3.26 -3.01
C HIS A 109 1.46 4.33 -2.45
N ARG A 110 1.76 5.39 -3.22
CA ARG A 110 2.60 6.50 -2.78
C ARG A 110 1.92 7.27 -1.65
N THR A 111 0.67 7.71 -1.86
CA THR A 111 -0.07 8.47 -0.84
C THR A 111 -0.24 7.67 0.44
N LEU A 112 -0.55 6.37 0.34
CA LEU A 112 -0.69 5.53 1.52
C LEU A 112 0.62 5.44 2.32
N GLN A 113 1.77 5.31 1.64
CA GLN A 113 3.08 5.32 2.30
C GLN A 113 3.38 6.66 3.00
N GLU A 114 2.98 7.78 2.40
CA GLU A 114 3.16 9.13 2.96
C GLU A 114 2.28 9.35 4.19
N LEU A 115 1.00 9.00 4.12
CA LEU A 115 0.09 9.10 5.26
C LEU A 115 0.60 8.33 6.49
N TYR A 116 1.23 7.16 6.29
CA TYR A 116 1.85 6.44 7.40
C TYR A 116 3.09 7.12 7.98
N LYS A 117 3.82 7.92 7.20
CA LYS A 117 4.94 8.71 7.72
C LYS A 117 4.42 9.77 8.68
N ASP A 118 3.29 10.40 8.37
CA ASP A 118 2.69 11.44 9.23
C ASP A 118 2.22 10.88 10.58
N GLU A 119 1.77 9.62 10.62
CA GLU A 119 1.42 8.90 11.86
C GLU A 119 2.63 8.51 12.71
N VAL A 120 3.85 8.62 12.17
CA VAL A 120 5.10 8.31 12.86
C VAL A 120 5.92 9.60 13.04
N PRO A 121 5.67 10.38 14.12
CA PRO A 121 6.57 11.48 14.47
C PRO A 121 7.94 10.93 14.85
N PHE A 122 8.97 11.70 14.45
CA PHE A 122 10.41 11.42 14.55
C PHE A 122 10.84 10.77 15.87
#